data_AF-A0A957ME75-F1
#
_entry.id   AF-A0A957ME75-F1
#
_cell.length_a   1.000
_cell.length_b   1.000
_cell.length_c   1.000
_cell.angle_alpha   90.00
_cell.angle_beta   90.00
_cell.angle_gamma   90.00
#
_symmetry.space_group_name_H-M   'P 1'
#
loop_
_entity.id
_entity.type
_entity.pdbx_description
1 polymer ?
#
loop_
_entity_poly.entity_id
_entity_poly.type
_entity_poly.pdbx_seq_one_letter_code
_entity_poly.pdbx_strand_id
1 'polypeptide(L)'
;MRKLRLDPYLLLLLVLALPALAPLAAPGYMFDAHDGRHSVFYVQMFDASIRDGALWPRWAMHHTQGLGYPTFLIQAPLGFYVAEVFVLLGLSITMSVKLAWLVGTLAGAWGIYRLTVYWLGDHAIAEWRA
;
A
#
# COMPACT_ATOMS: atom_id res chain seq x y z
N MET A 1 -16.65 13.93 -27.28
CA MET A 1 -16.45 13.31 -25.94
C MET A 1 -16.24 11.81 -26.12
N ARG A 2 -15.03 11.29 -25.88
CA ARG A 2 -14.74 9.85 -25.99
C ARG A 2 -15.42 9.14 -24.81
N LYS A 3 -16.42 8.29 -25.08
CA LYS A 3 -17.07 7.50 -24.03
C LYS A 3 -16.01 6.63 -23.35
N LEU A 4 -15.81 6.81 -22.04
CA LEU A 4 -15.02 5.87 -21.25
C LEU A 4 -15.73 4.51 -21.34
N ARG A 5 -15.13 3.57 -22.07
CA ARG A 5 -15.54 2.17 -22.03
C ARG A 5 -14.76 1.54 -20.88
N LEU A 6 -15.49 1.12 -19.84
CA LEU A 6 -14.91 0.33 -18.75
C LEU A 6 -14.58 -1.06 -19.31
N ASP A 7 -13.34 -1.50 -19.11
CA ASP A 7 -12.93 -2.84 -19.51
C ASP A 7 -13.52 -3.86 -18.52
N PRO A 8 -14.27 -4.89 -18.99
CA PRO A 8 -14.86 -5.90 -18.12
C PRO A 8 -13.83 -6.67 -17.30
N TYR A 9 -12.60 -6.86 -17.80
CA TYR A 9 -11.53 -7.55 -17.07
C TYR A 9 -10.98 -6.72 -15.92
N LEU A 10 -10.93 -5.40 -16.07
CA LEU A 10 -10.59 -4.50 -14.97
C LEU A 10 -11.65 -4.56 -13.88
N LEU A 11 -12.93 -4.58 -14.24
CA LEU A 11 -14.03 -4.72 -13.28
C LEU A 11 -13.96 -6.06 -12.55
N LEU A 12 -13.73 -7.16 -13.29
CA LEU A 12 -13.53 -8.48 -12.69
C LEU A 12 -12.38 -8.48 -11.68
N LEU A 13 -11.24 -7.89 -12.03
CA LEU A 13 -10.08 -7.82 -11.14
C LEU A 13 -10.40 -7.03 -9.86
N LEU A 14 -11.12 -5.91 -9.97
CA LEU A 14 -11.55 -5.14 -8.81
C LEU A 14 -12.49 -5.95 -7.90
N VAL A 15 -13.42 -6.71 -8.48
CA VAL A 15 -14.30 -7.62 -7.72
C VAL A 15 -13.48 -8.70 -7.00
N LEU A 16 -12.49 -9.29 -7.68
CA LEU A 16 -11.60 -10.29 -7.08
C LEU A 16 -10.68 -9.72 -6.00
N ALA A 17 -10.40 -8.42 -6.00
CA ALA A 17 -9.65 -7.75 -4.94
C ALA A 17 -10.50 -7.49 -3.68
N LEU A 18 -11.83 -7.48 -3.78
CA LEU A 18 -12.72 -7.15 -2.65
C LEU A 18 -12.51 -8.02 -1.42
N PRO A 19 -12.35 -9.37 -1.49
CA PRO A 19 -12.10 -10.19 -0.31
C PRO A 19 -10.82 -9.80 0.44
N ALA A 20 -9.78 -9.37 -0.29
CA ALA A 20 -8.52 -8.91 0.32
C ALA A 20 -8.67 -7.52 0.96
N LEU A 21 -9.53 -6.66 0.42
CA LEU A 21 -9.77 -5.31 0.92
C LEU A 21 -10.82 -5.25 2.04
N ALA A 22 -11.75 -6.20 2.08
CA ALA A 22 -12.88 -6.21 3.02
C ALA A 22 -12.44 -6.10 4.50
N PRO A 23 -11.38 -6.79 4.97
CA PRO A 23 -10.93 -6.66 6.36
C PRO A 23 -10.49 -5.25 6.75
N LEU A 24 -10.08 -4.40 5.79
CA LEU A 24 -9.68 -3.02 6.08
C LEU A 24 -10.87 -2.17 6.57
N ALA A 25 -12.10 -2.51 6.17
CA ALA A 25 -13.32 -1.83 6.61
C ALA A 25 -13.79 -2.23 8.02
N ALA A 26 -13.21 -3.28 8.62
CA ALA A 26 -13.59 -3.72 9.96
C ALA A 26 -13.26 -2.64 11.03
N PRO A 27 -14.06 -2.49 12.10
CA PRO A 27 -13.74 -1.60 13.20
C PRO A 27 -12.37 -1.90 13.83
N GLY A 28 -11.67 -0.86 14.30
CA GLY A 28 -10.35 -1.02 14.91
C GLY A 28 -9.25 -1.34 13.90
N TYR A 29 -8.32 -2.23 14.28
CA TYR A 29 -7.21 -2.67 13.44
C TYR A 29 -6.90 -4.15 13.71
N MET A 30 -6.31 -4.83 12.73
CA MET A 30 -6.02 -6.26 12.75
C MET A 30 -4.76 -6.58 13.60
N PHE A 31 -4.82 -6.28 14.89
CA PHE A 31 -3.71 -6.43 15.84
C PHE A 31 -3.36 -7.87 16.20
N ASP A 32 -4.26 -8.82 15.94
CA ASP A 32 -4.01 -10.25 16.14
C ASP A 32 -3.16 -10.86 15.02
N ALA A 33 -3.00 -10.15 13.88
CA ALA A 33 -2.04 -10.54 12.86
C ALA A 33 -0.61 -10.43 13.41
N HIS A 34 0.24 -11.38 13.01
CA HIS A 34 1.62 -11.48 13.49
C HIS A 34 2.41 -10.16 13.38
N ASP A 35 2.20 -9.42 12.29
CA ASP A 35 2.85 -8.14 11.98
C ASP A 35 1.91 -6.93 12.08
N GLY A 36 0.67 -7.12 12.54
CA GLY A 36 -0.32 -6.05 12.63
C GLY A 36 0.15 -4.88 13.49
N ARG A 37 0.77 -5.19 14.64
CA ARG A 37 1.35 -4.18 15.54
C ARG A 37 2.53 -3.43 14.91
N HIS A 38 3.38 -4.13 14.15
CA HIS A 38 4.53 -3.52 13.47
C HIS A 38 4.09 -2.48 12.44
N SER A 39 3.03 -2.78 11.67
CA SER A 39 2.49 -1.86 10.66
C SER A 39 2.07 -0.51 11.25
N VAL A 40 1.50 -0.51 12.46
CA VAL A 40 1.07 0.71 13.16
C VAL A 40 2.26 1.41 13.80
N PHE A 41 3.07 0.68 14.56
CA PHE A 41 4.19 1.27 15.29
C PHE A 41 5.26 1.85 14.36
N TYR A 42 5.50 1.23 13.21
CA TYR A 42 6.47 1.73 12.24
C TYR A 42 6.01 3.05 11.63
N VAL A 43 4.74 3.18 11.25
CA VAL A 43 4.19 4.46 10.74
C VAL A 43 4.23 5.53 11.83
N GLN A 44 3.92 5.19 13.08
CA GLN A 44 4.05 6.14 14.18
C GLN A 44 5.48 6.68 14.35
N MET A 45 6.50 5.82 14.24
CA MET A 45 7.91 6.25 14.30
C MET A 45 8.35 7.00 13.03
N PHE A 46 7.76 6.67 11.90
CA PHE A 46 8.02 7.35 10.64
C PHE A 46 7.48 8.79 10.69
N ASP A 47 6.22 8.98 11.11
CA ASP A 47 5.60 10.30 11.35
C ASP A 47 6.43 11.12 12.35
N ALA A 48 6.84 10.52 13.47
CA ALA A 48 7.70 11.20 14.44
C ALA A 48 9.02 11.70 13.82
N SER A 49 9.64 10.90 12.95
CA SER A 49 10.87 11.29 12.24
C SER A 49 10.62 12.43 11.24
N ILE A 50 9.51 12.35 10.49
CA ILE A 50 9.12 13.40 9.53
C ILE A 50 8.85 14.73 10.26
N ARG A 51 8.14 14.68 11.39
CA ARG A 51 7.86 15.85 12.23
C ARG A 51 9.11 16.45 12.87
N ASP A 52 10.14 15.64 13.11
CA ASP A 52 11.46 16.10 13.57
C ASP A 52 12.32 16.70 12.42
N GLY A 53 11.74 16.84 11.23
CA GLY A 53 12.39 17.46 10.07
C GLY A 53 13.25 16.50 9.25
N ALA A 54 13.28 15.21 9.59
CA ALA A 54 13.97 14.21 8.80
C ALA A 54 13.12 13.86 7.57
N LEU A 55 13.33 14.59 6.47
CA LEU A 55 12.62 14.31 5.22
C LEU A 55 12.73 12.85 4.84
N TRP A 56 13.95 12.27 4.90
CA TRP A 56 14.25 10.85 4.73
C TRP A 56 14.50 10.17 6.10
N PRO A 57 13.45 9.61 6.75
CA PRO A 57 13.61 8.87 7.99
C PRO A 57 14.57 7.71 7.83
N ARG A 58 15.46 7.54 8.80
CA ARG A 58 16.43 6.43 8.86
C ARG A 58 16.37 5.68 10.18
N TRP A 59 16.06 6.41 11.26
CA TRP A 59 16.13 5.93 12.63
C TRP A 59 14.76 6.02 13.29
N ALA A 60 14.30 4.94 13.90
CA ALA A 60 13.08 4.91 14.69
C ALA A 60 13.44 4.96 16.18
N MET A 61 13.21 6.11 16.84
CA MET A 61 13.76 6.39 18.18
C MET A 61 13.29 5.41 19.28
N HIS A 62 12.04 4.96 19.23
CA HIS A 62 11.49 4.10 20.29
C HIS A 62 11.49 2.61 19.97
N HIS A 63 12.11 2.21 18.86
CA HIS A 63 12.34 0.79 18.61
C HIS A 63 13.31 0.20 19.64
N THR A 64 13.33 -1.13 19.74
CA THR A 64 14.23 -1.89 20.62
C THR A 64 14.22 -1.36 22.06
N GLN A 65 13.02 -1.27 22.65
CA GLN A 65 12.80 -0.79 24.02
C GLN A 65 13.36 0.62 24.30
N GLY A 66 13.40 1.50 23.28
CA GLY A 66 13.86 2.87 23.42
C GLY A 66 15.34 3.11 23.07
N LEU A 67 16.09 2.07 22.70
CA LEU A 67 17.47 2.22 22.21
C LEU A 67 17.54 2.75 20.77
N GLY A 68 16.43 2.65 20.04
CA GLY A 68 16.32 3.03 18.66
C GLY A 68 16.87 2.00 17.67
N TYR A 69 16.39 2.04 16.44
CA TYR A 69 16.75 1.07 15.40
C TYR A 69 16.76 1.73 14.01
N PRO A 70 17.69 1.35 13.10
CA PRO A 70 17.74 1.87 11.74
C PRO A 70 16.65 1.25 10.82
N THR A 71 15.39 1.23 11.28
CA THR A 71 14.27 0.53 10.66
C THR A 71 14.12 0.87 9.19
N PHE A 72 14.18 2.17 8.87
CA PHE A 72 13.85 2.68 7.53
C PHE A 72 15.03 2.63 6.56
N LEU A 73 16.19 2.14 7.02
CA LEU A 73 17.29 1.70 6.15
C LEU A 73 17.11 0.24 5.70
N ILE A 74 16.42 -0.58 6.50
CA ILE A 74 16.24 -2.02 6.25
C ILE A 74 14.89 -2.28 5.58
N GLN A 75 13.84 -1.58 6.02
CA GLN A 75 12.50 -1.68 5.47
C GLN A 75 12.29 -0.64 4.39
N ALA A 76 11.83 -1.08 3.21
CA ALA A 76 11.57 -0.20 2.08
C ALA A 76 10.54 0.88 2.47
N PRO A 77 10.87 2.18 2.34
CA PRO A 77 10.11 3.23 3.01
C PRO A 77 8.85 3.68 2.24
N LEU A 78 8.66 3.22 1.00
CA LEU A 78 7.59 3.72 0.13
C LEU A 78 6.20 3.58 0.77
N GLY A 79 5.92 2.43 1.41
CA GLY A 79 4.65 2.20 2.10
C GLY A 79 4.43 3.16 3.27
N PHE A 80 5.50 3.53 3.99
CA PHE A 80 5.41 4.49 5.09
C PHE A 80 5.13 5.90 4.60
N TYR A 81 5.73 6.33 3.48
CA TYR A 81 5.36 7.62 2.87
C TYR A 81 3.90 7.67 2.43
N VAL A 82 3.37 6.57 1.86
CA VAL A 82 1.95 6.51 1.48
C VAL A 82 1.06 6.66 2.72
N ALA A 83 1.38 5.96 3.81
CA ALA A 83 0.67 6.11 5.07
C ALA A 83 0.80 7.54 5.65
N GLU A 84 2.01 8.10 5.61
CA GLU A 84 2.33 9.44 6.12
C GLU A 84 1.48 10.52 5.47
N VAL A 85 1.22 10.45 4.16
CA VAL A 85 0.30 11.38 3.49
C VAL A 85 -1.05 11.44 4.21
N PHE A 86 -1.61 10.29 4.62
CA PHE A 86 -2.88 10.26 5.36
C PHE A 86 -2.75 10.74 6.80
N VAL A 87 -1.63 10.47 7.47
CA VAL A 87 -1.35 10.99 8.82
C VAL A 87 -1.28 12.52 8.80
N LEU A 88 -0.58 13.11 7.82
CA LEU A 88 -0.48 14.56 7.64
C LEU A 88 -1.82 15.21 7.27
N LEU A 89 -2.75 14.46 6.68
CA LEU A 89 -4.15 14.87 6.47
C LEU A 89 -5.01 14.80 7.74
N GLY A 90 -4.44 14.39 8.88
CA GLY A 90 -5.10 14.35 10.18
C GLY A 90 -5.84 13.05 10.51
N LEU A 91 -5.61 11.98 9.73
CA LEU A 91 -6.20 10.67 10.02
C LEU A 91 -5.43 9.98 11.15
N SER A 92 -6.09 9.05 11.86
CA SER A 92 -5.42 8.21 12.85
C SER A 92 -4.41 7.28 12.19
N ILE A 93 -3.33 6.93 12.91
CA ILE A 93 -2.28 6.03 12.40
C ILE A 93 -2.87 4.72 11.86
N THR A 94 -3.80 4.10 12.57
CA THR A 94 -4.42 2.84 12.14
C THR A 94 -5.22 2.99 10.85
N MET A 95 -5.92 4.12 10.67
CA MET A 95 -6.65 4.41 9.43
C MET A 95 -5.68 4.69 8.29
N SER A 96 -4.63 5.47 8.53
CA SER A 96 -3.58 5.76 7.54
C SER A 96 -2.89 4.50 7.04
N VAL A 97 -2.59 3.56 7.92
CA VAL A 97 -2.02 2.25 7.55
C VAL A 97 -3.00 1.44 6.70
N LYS A 98 -4.29 1.40 7.06
CA LYS A 98 -5.33 0.72 6.26
C LYS A 98 -5.44 1.32 4.86
N LEU A 99 -5.39 2.65 4.73
CA LEU A 99 -5.44 3.33 3.45
C LEU A 99 -4.16 3.08 2.62
N ALA A 100 -3.00 2.96 3.26
CA ALA A 100 -1.78 2.56 2.57
C ALA A 100 -1.87 1.13 1.99
N TRP A 101 -2.43 0.18 2.75
CA TRP A 101 -2.74 -1.16 2.24
C TRP A 101 -3.72 -1.11 1.06
N LEU A 102 -4.81 -0.35 1.18
CA LEU A 102 -5.79 -0.15 0.10
C LEU A 102 -5.12 0.38 -1.18
N VAL A 103 -4.33 1.46 -1.07
CA VAL A 103 -3.61 2.07 -2.19
C VAL A 103 -2.65 1.07 -2.82
N GLY A 104 -1.86 0.35 -2.01
CA GLY A 104 -0.91 -0.66 -2.48
C GLY A 104 -1.60 -1.79 -3.24
N THR A 105 -2.70 -2.32 -2.70
CA THR A 105 -3.48 -3.38 -3.36
C THR A 105 -4.09 -2.90 -4.68
N LEU A 106 -4.67 -1.70 -4.72
CA LEU A 106 -5.25 -1.16 -5.95
C LEU A 106 -4.18 -0.84 -7.01
N ALA A 107 -3.04 -0.31 -6.61
CA ALA A 107 -1.90 -0.07 -7.50
C ALA A 107 -1.33 -1.37 -8.06
N GLY A 108 -1.23 -2.42 -7.23
CA GLY A 108 -0.83 -3.76 -7.65
C GLY A 108 -1.82 -4.38 -8.64
N ALA A 109 -3.12 -4.29 -8.34
CA ALA A 109 -4.18 -4.75 -9.23
C ALA A 109 -4.12 -4.02 -10.60
N TRP A 110 -3.94 -2.70 -10.58
CA TRP A 110 -3.75 -1.94 -11.81
C TRP A 110 -2.50 -2.38 -12.58
N GLY A 111 -1.38 -2.59 -11.88
CA GLY A 111 -0.12 -3.05 -12.45
C GLY A 111 -0.25 -4.38 -13.18
N ILE A 112 -0.86 -5.39 -12.54
CA ILE A 112 -1.04 -6.70 -13.16
C ILE A 112 -2.02 -6.63 -14.33
N TYR A 113 -3.10 -5.85 -14.25
CA TYR A 113 -4.01 -5.63 -15.38
C TYR A 113 -3.27 -5.07 -16.60
N ARG A 114 -2.47 -4.02 -16.39
CA ARG A 114 -1.68 -3.40 -17.46
C ARG A 114 -0.63 -4.34 -18.04
N LEU A 115 0.03 -5.11 -17.19
CA LEU A 115 1.02 -6.10 -17.61
C LEU A 115 0.38 -7.17 -18.49
N THR A 116 -0.76 -7.71 -18.06
CA THR A 116 -1.50 -8.74 -18.80
C THR A 116 -2.00 -8.23 -20.15
N VAL A 117 -2.55 -7.01 -20.20
CA VAL A 117 -2.97 -6.40 -21.46
C VAL A 117 -1.79 -6.19 -22.40
N TYR A 118 -0.63 -5.78 -21.90
CA TYR A 118 0.59 -5.62 -22.69
C TYR A 118 1.07 -6.98 -23.24
N TRP A 119 1.21 -7.99 -22.38
CA TRP A 119 1.74 -9.31 -22.76
C TRP A 119 0.82 -10.04 -23.74
N LEU A 120 -0.49 -10.04 -23.47
CA LEU A 120 -1.45 -10.72 -24.32
C LEU A 120 -1.81 -9.89 -25.56
N GLY A 121 -1.76 -8.56 -25.50
CA GLY A 121 -1.99 -7.71 -26.66
C GLY A 121 -0.92 -7.89 -27.75
N ASP A 122 0.35 -8.04 -27.34
CA ASP A 122 1.49 -8.16 -28.26
C ASP A 122 1.74 -9.62 -28.72
N HIS A 123 1.35 -10.64 -27.94
CA HIS A 123 1.59 -12.05 -28.30
C HIS A 123 0.34 -12.81 -28.79
N ALA A 124 -0.87 -12.47 -28.36
CA ALA A 124 -2.07 -13.22 -28.77
C ALA A 124 -2.46 -13.01 -30.24
N ILE A 125 -1.98 -11.95 -30.90
CA ILE A 125 -2.24 -11.69 -32.32
C ILE A 125 -1.22 -12.39 -33.23
N ALA A 126 -0.01 -12.67 -32.74
CA ALA A 126 1.06 -13.28 -33.53
C ALA A 126 0.91 -14.80 -33.67
N GLU A 127 0.51 -15.51 -32.61
CA GLU A 127 0.39 -16.98 -32.63
C GLU A 127 -0.91 -17.50 -33.28
N TRP A 128 -1.95 -16.69 -33.37
CA TRP A 128 -3.23 -17.08 -34.03
C TRP A 128 -3.24 -16.89 -35.56
N ARG A 129 -2.16 -16.36 -36.14
CA ARG A 129 -2.03 -16.08 -37.59
C ARG A 129 -0.92 -16.88 -38.27
N ALA A 130 -0.29 -17.82 -37.57
CA ALA A 130 0.61 -18.82 -38.13
C ALA A 130 -0.11 -20.17 -38.19
#